data_AF-A0A5S9MHF3-F1
#
_entry.id   AF-A0A5S9MHF3-F1
#
_cell.length_a   1.000
_cell.length_b   1.000
_cell.length_c   1.000
_cell.angle_alpha   90.00
_cell.angle_beta   90.00
_cell.angle_gamma   90.00
#
_symmetry.space_group_name_H-M   'P 1'
#
loop_
_entity.id
_entity.type
_entity.pdbx_description
1 polymer ?
#
loop_
_entity_poly.entity_id
_entity_poly.type
_entity_poly.pdbx_seq_one_letter_code
_entity_poly.pdbx_strand_id
1 'polypeptide(L)' 'MIEHAKRATRTSSYVLIVGETGTGKELFAQSIHNGSSRSSGPFITQNCAALPDNLIESLLFFGTKRGFYRRN' A
#
# COMPACT_ATOMS: atom_id res chain seq x y z
N MET A 1 -2.94 -4.55 19.56
CA MET A 1 -2.37 -4.29 18.22
C MET A 1 -2.12 -5.58 17.42
N ILE A 2 -1.30 -6.51 17.92
CA ILE A 2 -0.97 -7.77 17.21
C ILE A 2 -2.20 -8.63 16.92
N GLU A 3 -3.14 -8.73 17.86
CA GLU A 3 -4.36 -9.51 17.67
C GLU A 3 -5.25 -8.97 16.52
N HIS A 4 -5.37 -7.65 16.40
CA HIS A 4 -6.09 -7.03 15.30
C HIS A 4 -5.39 -7.28 13.96
N ALA A 5 -4.05 -7.24 13.93
CA ALA A 5 -3.28 -7.58 12.74
C ALA A 5 -3.49 -9.04 12.32
N LYS A 6 -3.48 -10.00 13.25
CA LYS A 6 -3.79 -11.42 12.98
C LYS A 6 -5.20 -11.61 12.42
N ARG A 7 -6.19 -10.88 12.94
CA ARG A 7 -7.55 -10.91 12.39
C ARG A 7 -7.59 -10.30 10.99
N ALA A 8 -6.85 -9.21 10.76
CA ALA A 8 -6.78 -8.57 9.46
C ALA A 8 -6.21 -9.49 8.38
N THR A 9 -5.23 -10.36 8.71
CA THR A 9 -4.67 -11.30 7.72
C THR A 9 -5.68 -12.31 7.16
N ARG A 10 -6.77 -12.57 7.90
CA ARG A 10 -7.84 -13.48 7.50
C ARG A 10 -8.91 -12.81 6.64
N THR A 11 -8.84 -11.50 6.42
CA THR A 11 -9.85 -10.72 5.69
C THR A 11 -9.24 -9.91 4.57
N SER A 12 -10.05 -9.49 3.61
CA SER A 12 -9.66 -8.55 2.54
C SER A 12 -10.01 -7.09 2.87
N SER A 13 -10.36 -6.78 4.12
CA SER A 13 -10.74 -5.44 4.55
C SER A 13 -9.55 -4.49 4.54
N TYR A 14 -9.81 -3.20 4.31
CA TYR A 14 -8.80 -2.16 4.45
C TYR A 14 -8.31 -2.06 5.90
N VAL A 15 -7.00 -1.89 6.09
CA VAL A 15 -6.36 -1.77 7.41
C VAL A 15 -5.74 -0.39 7.54
N LEU A 16 -6.13 0.35 8.57
CA LEU A 16 -5.51 1.63 8.93
C LEU A 16 -4.51 1.41 10.06
N ILE A 17 -3.25 1.78 9.83
CA ILE A 17 -2.17 1.68 10.82
C ILE A 17 -1.82 3.09 11.27
N VAL A 18 -2.12 3.41 12.52
CA VAL A 18 -1.84 4.71 13.14
C VAL A 18 -0.70 4.56 14.13
N GLY A 19 0.20 5.54 14.15
CA GLY A 19 1.33 5.58 15.07
C GLY A 19 2.28 6.73 14.72
N GLU A 20 3.19 7.04 15.62
CA GLU A 20 4.19 8.11 15.45
C GLU A 20 5.17 7.83 14.30
N THR A 21 5.81 8.87 13.78
CA THR A 21 6.84 8.73 12.76
C THR A 21 8.03 7.91 13.31
N GLY A 22 8.55 6.98 12.51
CA GLY A 22 9.69 6.14 12.91
C GLY A 22 9.34 4.85 13.66
N THR A 23 8.06 4.55 13.92
CA THR A 23 7.66 3.32 14.66
C THR A 23 7.59 2.04 13.80
N GLY A 24 8.09 2.07 12.56
CA GLY A 24 8.12 0.88 11.70
C GLY A 24 6.75 0.43 11.15
N LYS A 25 5.82 1.36 10.90
CA LYS A 25 4.48 1.06 10.35
C LYS A 25 4.52 0.26 9.03
N GLU A 26 5.54 0.50 8.19
CA GLU A 26 5.75 -0.27 6.96
C GLU A 26 6.04 -1.75 7.22
N LEU A 27 6.94 -2.05 8.17
CA LEU A 27 7.23 -3.42 8.59
C LEU A 27 5.98 -4.11 9.15
N PHE A 28 5.14 -3.35 9.86
CA PHE A 28 3.88 -3.86 10.38
C PHE A 28 2.88 -4.21 9.27
N ALA A 29 2.74 -3.34 8.26
CA ALA A 29 1.92 -3.58 7.07
C ALA A 29 2.41 -4.81 6.28
N GLN A 30 3.73 -4.93 6.11
CA GLN A 30 4.35 -6.06 5.42
C GLN A 30 4.12 -7.37 6.17
N SER A 31 4.17 -7.34 7.50
CA SER A 31 3.88 -8.52 8.33
C SER A 31 2.42 -8.99 8.17
N ILE A 32 1.48 -8.06 8.04
CA ILE A 32 0.06 -8.38 7.77
C ILE A 32 -0.10 -9.02 6.38
N HIS A 33 0.56 -8.46 5.35
CA HIS A 33 0.56 -9.03 4.00
C HIS A 33 1.11 -10.47 3.99
N ASN A 34 2.26 -10.68 4.60
CA ASN A 34 2.93 -11.99 4.68
C ASN A 34 2.10 -13.04 5.44
N GLY A 35 1.33 -12.62 6.44
CA GLY A 35 0.44 -13.51 7.19
C GLY A 35 -0.92 -13.76 6.52
N SER A 36 -1.22 -13.12 5.39
CA SER A 36 -2.51 -13.23 4.69
C SER A 36 -2.47 -14.25 3.55
N SER A 37 -3.65 -14.58 2.99
CA SER A 37 -3.75 -15.39 1.77
C SER A 37 -3.16 -14.72 0.52
N ARG A 38 -2.80 -13.44 0.61
CA ARG A 38 -2.22 -12.64 -0.48
C ARG A 38 -0.70 -12.57 -0.43
N SER A 39 -0.05 -13.30 0.49
CA SER A 39 1.40 -13.29 0.70
C SER A 39 2.22 -13.67 -0.55
N SER A 40 1.65 -14.46 -1.46
CA SER A 40 2.27 -14.80 -2.75
C SER A 40 2.25 -13.68 -3.79
N GLY A 41 1.43 -12.64 -3.57
CA GLY A 41 1.31 -11.49 -4.46
C GLY A 41 2.30 -10.37 -4.14
N PRO A 42 2.48 -9.42 -5.06
CA PRO A 42 3.36 -8.27 -4.85
C PRO A 42 2.86 -7.39 -3.71
N PHE A 43 3.77 -7.00 -2.82
CA PHE A 43 3.53 -5.97 -1.80
C PHE A 43 4.09 -4.64 -2.31
N ILE A 44 3.21 -3.71 -2.64
CA ILE A 44 3.57 -2.40 -3.19
C ILE A 44 3.31 -1.35 -2.11
N THR A 45 4.35 -0.63 -1.71
CA THR A 45 4.24 0.51 -0.79
C THR A 45 4.34 1.82 -1.57
N GLN A 46 3.53 2.79 -1.17
CA GLN A 46 3.58 4.14 -1.72
C GLN A 46 3.66 5.12 -0.55
N ASN A 47 4.79 5.82 -0.44
CA ASN A 47 4.95 6.88 0.54
C ASN A 47 4.36 8.18 -0.02
N CYS A 48 3.20 8.58 0.49
CA CYS A 48 2.52 9.81 0.05
C CYS A 48 3.25 11.09 0.44
N ALA A 49 4.11 11.08 1.46
CA ALA A 49 4.89 12.25 1.87
C ALA A 49 6.03 12.58 0.89
N ALA A 50 6.42 11.63 0.04
CA ALA A 50 7.47 11.81 -0.96
C ALA A 50 6.92 12.18 -2.35
N LEU A 51 5.60 12.29 -2.51
CA LEU A 51 4.96 12.61 -3.79
C LEU A 51 4.65 14.12 -3.85
N PRO A 52 5.10 14.85 -4.89
CA PRO A 52 4.61 16.20 -5.14
C PRO A 52 3.12 16.14 -5.53
N ASP A 53 2.32 17.10 -5.07
CA ASP A 53 0.84 17.08 -5.18
C ASP A 53 0.33 16.79 -6.60
N ASN A 54 1.03 17.30 -7.61
CA ASN A 54 0.69 17.11 -9.03
C ASN A 54 0.87 15.66 -9.54
N LEU A 55 1.62 14.81 -8.82
CA LEU A 55 1.86 13.41 -9.20
C LEU A 55 0.84 12.45 -8.58
N ILE A 56 0.20 12.84 -7.47
CA ILE A 56 -0.83 12.03 -6.79
C ILE A 56 -2.04 11.82 -7.69
N GLU A 57 -2.47 12.87 -8.39
CA GLU A 57 -3.55 12.79 -9.39
C GLU A 57 -3.15 11.86 -10.55
N SER A 58 -1.91 11.95 -11.04
CA SER A 58 -1.41 11.07 -12.09
C SER A 58 -1.33 9.60 -11.65
N LEU A 59 -0.99 9.30 -10.39
CA LEU A 59 -0.94 7.91 -9.90
C LEU A 59 -2.33 7.34 -9.59
N LEU A 60 -3.26 8.16 -9.06
CA LEU A 60 -4.62 7.75 -8.73
C LEU A 60 -5.53 7.64 -9.97
N PHE A 61 -5.32 8.48 -11.00
CA PHE A 61 -6.15 8.52 -12.21
C PHE A 61 -5.47 7.95 -13.46
N PHE A 62 -4.16 8.13 -13.63
CA PHE A 62 -3.41 7.65 -14.81
C PHE A 62 -2.64 6.34 -14.58
N GLY A 63 -2.76 5.75 -13.37
CA GLY A 63 -2.20 4.47 -12.93
C GLY A 63 -1.39 3.75 -13.99
N THR A 64 -0.08 3.98 -14.03
CA THR A 64 0.93 3.28 -14.84
C THR A 64 0.35 2.56 -16.06
N LYS A 65 -0.26 3.28 -17.02
CA LYS A 65 -0.35 2.76 -18.38
C LYS A 65 1.05 2.74 -18.96
N ARG A 66 1.79 1.66 -18.70
CA ARG A 66 2.75 1.17 -19.71
C ARG A 66 1.92 0.80 -20.94
N GLY A 67 1.79 1.77 -21.85
CA GLY A 67 1.21 1.61 -23.17
C GLY A 67 -0.07 2.41 -23.38
N PHE A 68 0.05 3.67 -23.84
CA PHE A 68 -0.33 4.08 -25.20
C PHE A 68 0.03 5.56 -25.41
N TYR A 69 1.30 5.87 -25.66
CA TYR A 69 1.62 7.12 -26.39
C TYR A 69 1.34 6.84 -27.87
N ARG A 70 0.09 7.04 -28.29
CA ARG A 70 -0.24 7.17 -29.71
C ARG A 70 -0.33 8.65 -30.00
N ARG A 71 0.58 9.09 -30.87
CA ARG A 71 0.62 10.39 -31.53
C ARG A 71 -0.78 10.92 -31.86
N ASN A 72 -1.01 12.18 -31.53
CA ASN A 72 -1.37 13.20 -32.51
C ASN A 72 -0.62 14.48 -32.14
#